data_AF-A0A6C0DEQ5-F1
#
_entry.id   AF-A0A6C0DEQ5-F1
#
_cell.length_a   1.000
_cell.length_b   1.000
_cell.length_c   1.000
_cell.angle_alpha   90.00
_cell.angle_beta   90.00
_cell.angle_gamma   90.00
#
_symmetry.space_group_name_H-M   'P 1'
#
loop_
_entity.id
_entity.type
_entity.pdbx_description
1 polymer ?
#
loop_
_entity_poly.entity_id
_entity_poly.type
_entity_poly.pdbx_seq_one_letter_code
_entity_poly.pdbx_strand_id
1 'polypeptide(L)'
;MQVSIFLLCYNEELMLPNTLKHYKTRFPNASITIFDNYSTDRSVEIAKAAGCRVIKYDSKEQQDEKLLIWVRSHLWKDFVEKGWVIMCDMDEWLDATEEDLKAEEAKGTTILMTQGVNMVGESKVADYSDIDLFEIKKGYLDDNMSKRICFQYPAISMEFWYGAHKCFPQGRIQYSQKTYFLKHYDFLGPEYLVAKHKRRYERNEVSRMNGINQHYMNEREKSLQIYQAALSKAAML
;
A
#
# COMPACT_ATOMS: atom_id res chain seq x y z
N MET A 1 4.49 17.19 -15.65
CA MET A 1 4.80 15.81 -15.26
C MET A 1 3.50 15.14 -14.87
N GLN A 2 3.23 13.92 -15.35
CA GLN A 2 2.01 13.16 -15.02
C GLN A 2 2.34 12.17 -13.90
N VAL A 3 1.44 12.04 -12.93
CA VAL A 3 1.52 11.04 -11.85
C VAL A 3 0.22 10.25 -11.85
N SER A 4 0.34 8.92 -11.88
CA SER A 4 -0.79 7.99 -11.83
C SER A 4 -0.62 7.07 -10.62
N ILE A 5 -1.60 7.08 -9.73
CA ILE A 5 -1.60 6.35 -8.47
C ILE A 5 -2.64 5.24 -8.56
N PHE A 6 -2.21 4.03 -8.25
CA PHE A 6 -3.02 2.82 -8.27
C PHE A 6 -3.02 2.21 -6.87
N LEU A 7 -4.22 2.07 -6.30
CA LEU A 7 -4.43 1.55 -4.95
C LEU A 7 -5.21 0.25 -5.03
N LEU A 8 -4.67 -0.83 -4.46
CA LEU A 8 -5.43 -2.06 -4.27
C LEU A 8 -6.46 -1.87 -3.17
N CYS A 9 -7.68 -2.37 -3.39
CA CYS A 9 -8.79 -2.18 -2.47
C CYS A 9 -9.63 -3.45 -2.32
N TYR A 10 -9.88 -3.81 -1.07
CA TYR A 10 -10.94 -4.71 -0.66
C TYR A 10 -11.39 -4.33 0.75
N ASN A 11 -12.61 -3.81 0.87
CA ASN A 11 -13.19 -3.40 2.14
C ASN A 11 -12.28 -2.47 2.97
N GLU A 12 -11.90 -1.36 2.37
CA GLU A 12 -10.99 -0.36 2.92
C GLU A 12 -11.71 0.95 3.30
N GLU A 13 -13.01 0.93 3.63
CA GLU A 13 -13.79 2.15 3.87
C GLU A 13 -13.22 3.05 4.97
N LEU A 14 -12.50 2.45 5.93
CA LEU A 14 -11.84 3.16 7.01
C LEU A 14 -10.53 3.81 6.56
N MET A 15 -9.72 3.12 5.77
CA MET A 15 -8.34 3.55 5.43
C MET A 15 -8.35 4.50 4.22
N LEU A 16 -9.19 4.18 3.24
CA LEU A 16 -9.29 4.89 1.97
C LEU A 16 -9.40 6.42 2.12
N PRO A 17 -10.26 7.00 2.99
CA PRO A 17 -10.32 8.45 3.15
C PRO A 17 -8.98 9.08 3.54
N ASN A 18 -8.22 8.42 4.42
CA ASN A 18 -6.93 8.89 4.90
C ASN A 18 -5.85 8.76 3.81
N THR A 19 -5.82 7.63 3.11
CA THR A 19 -4.92 7.40 1.97
C THR A 19 -5.16 8.43 0.87
N LEU A 20 -6.42 8.71 0.54
CA LEU A 20 -6.76 9.75 -0.44
C LEU A 20 -6.33 11.14 0.03
N LYS A 21 -6.51 11.48 1.31
CA LYS A 21 -6.02 12.75 1.89
C LYS A 21 -4.50 12.86 1.76
N HIS A 22 -3.74 11.81 2.10
CA HIS A 22 -2.28 11.78 1.95
C HIS A 22 -1.87 12.04 0.50
N TYR A 23 -2.34 11.23 -0.44
CA TYR A 23 -1.90 11.31 -1.84
C TYR A 23 -2.39 12.57 -2.54
N LYS A 24 -3.62 13.05 -2.31
CA LYS A 24 -4.09 14.32 -2.90
C LYS A 24 -3.35 15.54 -2.35
N THR A 25 -2.87 15.48 -1.10
CA THR A 25 -2.08 16.58 -0.53
C THR A 25 -0.68 16.63 -1.15
N ARG A 26 -0.05 15.47 -1.39
CA ARG A 26 1.33 15.40 -1.89
C ARG A 26 1.45 15.39 -3.41
N PHE A 27 0.39 14.95 -4.08
CA PHE A 27 0.28 14.87 -5.54
C PHE A 27 -1.07 15.45 -6.00
N PRO A 28 -1.29 16.77 -5.86
CA PRO A 28 -2.57 17.42 -6.14
C PRO A 28 -3.03 17.26 -7.60
N ASN A 29 -2.12 17.02 -8.54
CA ASN A 29 -2.40 16.84 -9.96
C ASN A 29 -2.41 15.36 -10.39
N ALA A 30 -2.26 14.42 -9.46
CA ALA A 30 -2.25 13.00 -9.79
C ALA A 30 -3.65 12.47 -10.13
N SER A 31 -3.69 11.52 -11.06
CA SER A 31 -4.87 10.66 -11.22
C SER A 31 -4.80 9.50 -10.24
N ILE A 32 -5.92 9.20 -9.57
CA ILE A 32 -6.01 8.08 -8.62
C ILE A 32 -7.03 7.07 -9.15
N THR A 33 -6.57 5.83 -9.33
CA THR A 33 -7.39 4.69 -9.73
C THR A 33 -7.40 3.65 -8.61
N ILE A 34 -8.59 3.24 -8.19
CA ILE A 34 -8.82 2.17 -7.22
C ILE A 34 -9.02 0.86 -7.99
N PHE A 35 -8.18 -0.12 -7.68
CA PHE A 35 -8.36 -1.50 -8.12
C PHE A 35 -9.17 -2.23 -7.05
N ASP A 36 -10.48 -2.25 -7.26
CA ASP A 36 -11.46 -2.80 -6.33
C ASP A 36 -11.71 -4.28 -6.61
N ASN A 37 -11.55 -5.09 -5.58
CA ASN A 37 -11.81 -6.52 -5.64
C ASN A 37 -13.23 -6.86 -5.18
N TYR A 38 -14.22 -6.16 -5.73
CA TYR A 38 -15.63 -6.26 -5.32
C TYR A 38 -15.84 -6.01 -3.83
N SER A 39 -15.37 -4.86 -3.32
CA SER A 39 -15.67 -4.45 -1.95
C SER A 39 -17.19 -4.44 -1.70
N THR A 40 -17.57 -4.90 -0.51
CA THR A 40 -18.95 -4.99 -0.01
C THR A 40 -19.29 -3.91 1.01
N ASP A 41 -18.28 -3.15 1.44
CA ASP A 41 -18.44 -1.95 2.26
C ASP A 41 -18.59 -0.67 1.41
N ARG A 42 -18.45 0.50 2.02
CA ARG A 42 -18.56 1.80 1.33
C ARG A 42 -17.32 2.22 0.54
N SER A 43 -16.30 1.37 0.36
CA SER A 43 -15.05 1.73 -0.33
C SER A 43 -15.29 2.31 -1.72
N VAL A 44 -16.15 1.67 -2.51
CA VAL A 44 -16.45 2.10 -3.89
C VAL A 44 -17.21 3.43 -3.89
N GLU A 45 -18.14 3.62 -2.95
CA GLU A 45 -18.88 4.87 -2.78
C GLU A 45 -17.93 6.02 -2.44
N ILE A 46 -17.08 5.83 -1.44
CA ILE A 46 -16.07 6.79 -0.99
C ILE A 46 -15.11 7.16 -2.13
N ALA A 47 -14.59 6.15 -2.86
CA ALA A 47 -13.69 6.36 -3.99
C ALA A 47 -14.33 7.23 -5.09
N LYS A 48 -15.57 6.90 -5.48
CA LYS A 48 -16.30 7.64 -6.51
C LYS A 48 -16.65 9.06 -6.07
N ALA A 49 -17.11 9.23 -4.83
CA ALA A 49 -17.39 10.54 -4.25
C ALA A 49 -16.13 11.43 -4.21
N ALA A 50 -14.95 10.82 -4.04
CA ALA A 50 -13.66 11.50 -4.11
C ALA A 50 -13.15 11.75 -5.55
N GLY A 51 -13.90 11.37 -6.59
CA GLY A 51 -13.51 11.54 -7.99
C GLY A 51 -12.47 10.54 -8.49
N CYS A 52 -12.24 9.44 -7.78
CA CYS A 52 -11.32 8.39 -8.22
C CYS A 52 -11.96 7.52 -9.30
N ARG A 53 -11.14 7.02 -10.23
CA ARG A 53 -11.56 5.94 -11.13
C ARG A 53 -11.62 4.64 -10.33
N VAL A 54 -12.63 3.81 -10.55
CA VAL A 54 -12.72 2.47 -9.94
C VAL A 54 -12.71 1.42 -11.04
N ILE A 55 -11.74 0.52 -11.00
CA ILE A 55 -11.59 -0.62 -11.91
C ILE A 55 -11.71 -1.89 -11.10
N LYS A 56 -12.58 -2.79 -11.55
CA LYS A 56 -12.82 -4.05 -10.86
C LYS A 56 -11.91 -5.15 -11.37
N TYR A 57 -11.43 -5.98 -10.45
CA TYR A 57 -10.92 -7.32 -10.73
C TYR A 57 -11.58 -8.30 -9.76
N ASP A 58 -11.61 -9.59 -10.08
CA ASP A 58 -12.34 -10.59 -9.29
C ASP A 58 -11.41 -11.72 -8.85
N SER A 59 -11.13 -11.80 -7.55
CA SER A 59 -10.45 -12.95 -6.95
C SER A 59 -11.41 -13.97 -6.32
N LYS A 60 -12.73 -13.83 -6.57
CA LYS A 60 -13.81 -14.60 -5.94
C LYS A 60 -13.75 -14.50 -4.42
N GLU A 61 -13.61 -13.27 -3.93
CA GLU A 61 -13.46 -12.91 -2.51
C GLU A 61 -12.20 -13.48 -1.83
N GLN A 62 -11.34 -14.21 -2.54
CA GLN A 62 -10.12 -14.79 -1.98
C GLN A 62 -8.96 -13.80 -1.93
N GLN A 63 -8.04 -14.01 -1.00
CA GLN A 63 -6.71 -13.40 -1.07
C GLN A 63 -5.83 -14.24 -2.01
N ASP A 64 -6.05 -14.07 -3.31
CA ASP A 64 -5.29 -14.76 -4.37
C ASP A 64 -4.03 -13.98 -4.72
N GLU A 65 -2.91 -14.45 -4.20
CA GLU A 65 -1.62 -13.79 -4.38
C GLU A 65 -1.12 -13.82 -5.84
N LYS A 66 -1.44 -14.86 -6.61
CA LYS A 66 -1.04 -14.93 -8.02
C LYS A 66 -1.79 -13.87 -8.84
N LEU A 67 -3.08 -13.72 -8.58
CA LEU A 67 -3.88 -12.66 -9.20
C LEU A 67 -3.40 -11.28 -8.78
N LEU A 68 -3.10 -11.07 -7.49
CA LEU A 68 -2.58 -9.79 -7.00
C LEU A 68 -1.23 -9.42 -7.63
N ILE A 69 -0.32 -10.40 -7.83
CA ILE A 69 0.92 -10.21 -8.59
C ILE A 69 0.61 -9.72 -10.01
N TRP A 70 -0.35 -10.36 -10.68
CA TRP A 70 -0.75 -9.95 -12.03
C TRP A 70 -1.32 -8.53 -12.04
N VAL A 71 -2.23 -8.20 -11.13
CA VAL A 71 -2.86 -6.87 -11.01
C VAL A 71 -1.81 -5.78 -10.81
N ARG A 72 -0.88 -5.97 -9.84
CA ARG A 72 0.19 -4.99 -9.56
C ARG A 72 1.14 -4.80 -10.75
N SER A 73 1.35 -5.84 -11.55
CA SER A 73 2.33 -5.84 -12.65
C SER A 73 1.75 -5.43 -14.01
N HIS A 74 0.44 -5.58 -14.23
CA HIS A 74 -0.16 -5.45 -15.56
C HIS A 74 -1.34 -4.49 -15.63
N LEU A 75 -2.27 -4.52 -14.68
CA LEU A 75 -3.57 -3.86 -14.84
C LEU A 75 -3.47 -2.33 -15.02
N TRP A 76 -2.46 -1.71 -14.44
CA TRP A 76 -2.25 -0.26 -14.55
C TRP A 76 -1.79 0.18 -15.95
N LYS A 77 -1.21 -0.72 -16.76
CA LYS A 77 -0.60 -0.36 -18.06
C LYS A 77 -1.64 0.18 -19.05
N ASP A 78 -2.89 -0.27 -18.95
CA ASP A 78 -3.99 0.18 -19.80
C ASP A 78 -4.43 1.64 -19.50
N PHE A 79 -3.94 2.22 -18.40
CA PHE A 79 -4.35 3.54 -17.92
C PHE A 79 -3.21 4.58 -17.90
N VAL A 80 -2.01 4.19 -18.33
CA VAL A 80 -0.82 5.04 -18.29
C VAL A 80 -0.11 5.03 -19.64
N GLU A 81 0.00 6.20 -20.26
CA GLU A 81 0.81 6.37 -21.47
C GLU A 81 2.26 6.71 -21.12
N LYS A 82 2.46 7.59 -20.12
CA LYS A 82 3.78 8.03 -19.65
C LYS A 82 3.71 8.70 -18.27
N GLY A 83 4.87 8.91 -17.65
CA GLY A 83 5.02 9.63 -16.39
C GLY A 83 5.31 8.71 -15.21
N TRP A 84 5.13 9.24 -14.01
CA TRP A 84 5.34 8.48 -12.78
C TRP A 84 4.12 7.63 -12.43
N VAL A 85 4.37 6.40 -12.02
CA VAL A 85 3.41 5.43 -11.54
C VAL A 85 3.70 5.15 -10.08
N ILE A 86 2.68 5.20 -9.24
CA ILE A 86 2.71 4.75 -7.84
C ILE A 86 1.73 3.58 -7.74
N MET A 87 2.23 2.37 -7.49
CA MET A 87 1.43 1.15 -7.29
C MET A 87 1.62 0.63 -5.87
N CYS A 88 0.64 0.80 -4.99
CA CYS A 88 0.77 0.42 -3.59
C CYS A 88 -0.52 -0.16 -2.98
N ASP A 89 -0.35 -0.81 -1.84
CA ASP A 89 -1.47 -1.25 -1.01
C ASP A 89 -2.11 -0.03 -0.30
N MET A 90 -3.37 -0.14 0.12
CA MET A 90 -4.13 0.99 0.65
C MET A 90 -3.49 1.65 1.88
N ASP A 91 -2.79 0.87 2.70
CA ASP A 91 -2.14 1.27 3.95
C ASP A 91 -0.66 1.70 3.78
N GLU A 92 -0.19 1.84 2.53
CA GLU A 92 1.19 2.23 2.20
C GLU A 92 1.25 3.66 1.67
N TRP A 93 1.86 4.56 2.44
CA TRP A 93 1.91 5.99 2.14
C TRP A 93 3.34 6.43 1.85
N LEU A 94 3.60 6.77 0.57
CA LEU A 94 4.90 7.29 0.13
C LEU A 94 5.10 8.72 0.62
N ASP A 95 6.19 8.97 1.35
CA ASP A 95 6.58 10.32 1.78
C ASP A 95 7.47 11.00 0.73
N ALA A 96 6.85 11.36 -0.39
CA ALA A 96 7.43 12.15 -1.47
C ALA A 96 6.37 13.14 -1.99
N THR A 97 6.79 14.17 -2.73
CA THR A 97 5.88 15.13 -3.39
C THR A 97 6.05 15.15 -4.91
N GLU A 98 5.16 15.85 -5.62
CA GLU A 98 5.37 16.16 -7.04
C GLU A 98 6.70 16.88 -7.31
N GLU A 99 7.14 17.77 -6.42
CA GLU A 99 8.41 18.48 -6.53
C GLU A 99 9.60 17.53 -6.40
N ASP A 100 9.53 16.57 -5.47
CA ASP A 100 10.53 15.50 -5.37
C ASP A 100 10.63 14.71 -6.69
N LEU A 101 9.50 14.31 -7.26
CA LEU A 101 9.49 13.53 -8.51
C LEU A 101 10.02 14.34 -9.71
N LYS A 102 9.72 15.65 -9.79
CA LYS A 102 10.30 16.54 -10.81
C LYS A 102 11.83 16.62 -10.65
N ALA A 103 12.32 16.72 -9.41
CA ALA A 103 13.75 16.78 -9.12
C ALA A 103 14.46 15.46 -9.44
N GLU A 104 13.82 14.32 -9.17
CA GLU A 104 14.33 13.00 -9.52
C GLU A 104 14.32 12.77 -11.05
N GLU A 105 13.28 13.19 -11.76
CA GLU A 105 13.22 13.15 -13.23
C GLU A 105 14.37 13.95 -13.86
N ALA A 106 14.70 15.13 -13.32
CA ALA A 106 15.83 15.95 -13.79
C ALA A 106 17.20 15.27 -13.59
N LYS A 107 17.33 14.34 -12.62
CA LYS A 107 18.53 13.53 -12.40
C LYS A 107 18.58 12.27 -13.28
N GLY A 108 17.53 12.04 -14.08
CA GLY A 108 17.36 10.82 -14.87
C GLY A 108 16.87 9.61 -14.07
N THR A 109 16.51 9.77 -12.80
CA THR A 109 15.95 8.70 -11.95
C THR A 109 14.69 8.12 -12.61
N THR A 110 14.57 6.80 -12.60
CA THR A 110 13.41 6.08 -13.13
C THR A 110 12.68 5.24 -12.08
N ILE A 111 13.26 5.06 -10.90
CA ILE A 111 12.68 4.29 -9.80
C ILE A 111 13.15 4.87 -8.46
N LEU A 112 12.22 5.07 -7.54
CA LEU A 112 12.57 5.55 -6.20
C LEU A 112 13.06 4.41 -5.31
N MET A 113 14.13 4.69 -4.57
CA MET A 113 14.51 3.92 -3.39
C MET A 113 13.65 4.32 -2.21
N THR A 114 13.15 3.34 -1.46
CA THR A 114 12.33 3.57 -0.27
C THR A 114 12.91 2.86 0.94
N GLN A 115 12.72 3.44 2.13
CA GLN A 115 12.85 2.78 3.42
C GLN A 115 11.45 2.53 3.98
N GLY A 116 11.12 1.27 4.23
CA GLY A 116 9.89 0.87 4.90
C GLY A 116 9.90 1.31 6.36
N VAL A 117 8.79 1.92 6.79
CA VAL A 117 8.54 2.31 8.18
C VAL A 117 7.19 1.76 8.60
N ASN A 118 7.18 0.84 9.56
CA ASN A 118 5.94 0.40 10.18
C ASN A 118 5.48 1.47 11.17
N MET A 119 4.38 2.15 10.86
CA MET A 119 3.77 3.16 11.72
C MET A 119 3.00 2.45 12.83
N VAL A 120 3.20 2.91 14.07
CA VAL A 120 2.59 2.30 15.25
C VAL A 120 1.67 3.30 15.94
N GLY A 121 0.37 3.10 15.77
CA GLY A 121 -0.69 3.78 16.50
C GLY A 121 -1.05 3.02 17.78
N GLU A 122 -1.74 3.69 18.70
CA GLU A 122 -2.12 3.13 20.01
C GLU A 122 -3.64 3.10 20.23
N SER A 123 -4.42 3.04 19.15
CA SER A 123 -5.89 2.96 19.19
C SER A 123 -6.38 1.86 20.11
N LYS A 124 -7.52 2.08 20.78
CA LYS A 124 -8.19 1.10 21.63
C LYS A 124 -9.37 0.41 20.95
N VAL A 125 -9.73 0.81 19.73
CA VAL A 125 -10.90 0.30 19.00
C VAL A 125 -10.51 -0.33 17.65
N ALA A 126 -11.37 -1.22 17.15
CA ALA A 126 -11.07 -2.02 15.96
C ALA A 126 -11.11 -1.24 14.64
N ASP A 127 -11.73 -0.07 14.63
CA ASP A 127 -11.85 0.83 13.48
C ASP A 127 -10.95 2.07 13.59
N TYR A 128 -10.10 2.11 14.62
CA TYR A 128 -9.18 3.20 14.95
C TYR A 128 -9.79 4.60 15.01
N SER A 129 -11.11 4.72 15.22
CA SER A 129 -11.79 6.02 15.20
C SER A 129 -11.37 6.97 16.32
N ASP A 130 -10.62 6.48 17.32
CA ASP A 130 -10.12 7.22 18.48
C ASP A 130 -8.74 7.87 18.27
N ILE A 131 -8.11 7.70 17.10
CA ILE A 131 -6.82 8.29 16.78
C ILE A 131 -6.82 9.01 15.42
N ASP A 132 -5.92 9.97 15.24
CA ASP A 132 -5.61 10.58 13.95
C ASP A 132 -4.33 9.94 13.37
N LEU A 133 -4.43 9.33 12.19
CA LEU A 133 -3.30 8.67 11.52
C LEU A 133 -2.18 9.65 11.14
N PHE A 134 -2.51 10.92 10.92
CA PHE A 134 -1.52 11.96 10.59
C PHE A 134 -0.73 12.43 11.81
N GLU A 135 -1.20 12.16 13.02
CA GLU A 135 -0.52 12.48 14.29
C GLU A 135 0.31 11.31 14.84
N ILE A 136 0.30 10.15 14.17
CA ILE A 136 1.18 9.02 14.53
C ILE A 136 2.63 9.38 14.21
N LYS A 137 3.43 9.56 15.27
CA LYS A 137 4.87 9.89 15.19
C LYS A 137 5.78 8.74 15.63
N LYS A 138 5.21 7.58 15.95
CA LYS A 138 5.95 6.39 16.37
C LYS A 138 5.99 5.36 15.25
N GLY A 139 7.13 4.71 15.11
CA GLY A 139 7.30 3.60 14.18
C GLY A 139 8.67 2.97 14.27
N TYR A 140 8.93 1.98 13.43
CA TYR A 140 10.24 1.34 13.31
C TYR A 140 10.56 1.01 11.86
N LEU A 141 11.85 1.04 11.52
CA LEU A 141 12.33 0.72 10.19
C LEU A 141 12.23 -0.79 9.94
N ASP A 142 11.81 -1.16 8.74
CA ASP A 142 11.72 -2.54 8.29
C ASP A 142 12.07 -2.65 6.81
N ASP A 143 13.22 -3.26 6.52
CA ASP A 143 13.72 -3.42 5.16
C ASP A 143 12.84 -4.33 4.30
N ASN A 144 12.08 -5.25 4.93
CA ASN A 144 11.11 -6.04 4.20
C ASN A 144 9.97 -5.18 3.66
N MET A 145 9.70 -4.03 4.29
CA MET A 145 8.67 -3.07 3.90
C MET A 145 9.18 -1.99 2.93
N SER A 146 10.47 -2.04 2.55
CA SER A 146 11.11 -1.15 1.56
C SER A 146 10.72 -1.50 0.11
N LYS A 147 9.44 -1.35 -0.23
CA LYS A 147 8.88 -1.72 -1.55
C LYS A 147 9.11 -0.63 -2.61
N ARG A 148 9.43 -1.04 -3.83
CA ARG A 148 9.72 -0.12 -4.95
C ARG A 148 8.44 0.20 -5.72
N ILE A 149 7.60 1.02 -5.12
CA ILE A 149 6.25 1.31 -5.61
C ILE A 149 6.17 2.47 -6.61
N CYS A 150 7.19 3.33 -6.67
CA CYS A 150 7.18 4.55 -7.48
C CYS A 150 8.23 4.50 -8.59
N PHE A 151 7.78 4.58 -9.84
CA PHE A 151 8.63 4.40 -11.03
C PHE A 151 8.13 5.16 -12.26
N GLN A 152 9.00 5.35 -13.25
CA GLN A 152 8.72 6.11 -14.48
C GLN A 152 8.44 5.20 -15.67
N TYR A 153 7.27 5.36 -16.27
CA TYR A 153 6.84 4.68 -17.49
C TYR A 153 6.88 5.65 -18.68
N PRO A 154 7.30 5.25 -19.90
CA PRO A 154 7.73 3.91 -20.32
C PRO A 154 9.23 3.64 -20.11
N ALA A 155 9.95 4.49 -19.36
CA ALA A 155 11.38 4.30 -19.13
C ALA A 155 11.69 2.94 -18.48
N ILE A 156 10.81 2.50 -17.58
CA ILE A 156 10.79 1.13 -17.07
C ILE A 156 9.38 0.52 -17.13
N SER A 157 9.33 -0.80 -17.36
CA SER A 157 8.17 -1.64 -17.08
C SER A 157 8.42 -2.37 -15.76
N MET A 158 7.45 -2.29 -14.85
CA MET A 158 7.54 -2.90 -13.52
C MET A 158 6.81 -4.23 -13.46
N GLU A 159 7.47 -5.24 -12.87
CA GLU A 159 6.86 -6.51 -12.45
C GLU A 159 7.10 -6.72 -10.97
N PHE A 160 6.06 -7.11 -10.24
CA PHE A 160 6.10 -7.36 -8.80
C PHE A 160 6.05 -8.85 -8.49
N TRP A 161 6.54 -9.23 -7.32
CA TRP A 161 6.43 -10.58 -6.77
C TRP A 161 5.53 -10.59 -5.52
N TYR A 162 5.53 -11.72 -4.79
CA TYR A 162 4.76 -11.90 -3.55
C TYR A 162 4.82 -10.67 -2.64
N GLY A 163 3.65 -10.10 -2.34
CA GLY A 163 3.49 -8.91 -1.49
C GLY A 163 4.18 -7.65 -2.01
N ALA A 164 4.67 -7.61 -3.25
CA ALA A 164 5.50 -6.55 -3.83
C ALA A 164 6.82 -6.26 -3.09
N HIS A 165 7.26 -7.15 -2.19
CA HIS A 165 8.55 -7.04 -1.49
C HIS A 165 9.75 -7.16 -2.44
N LYS A 166 9.56 -7.89 -3.54
CA LYS A 166 10.50 -7.99 -4.66
C LYS A 166 9.85 -7.48 -5.93
N CYS A 167 10.67 -6.92 -6.80
CA CYS A 167 10.26 -6.44 -8.11
C CYS A 167 11.37 -6.69 -9.14
N PHE A 168 10.99 -6.72 -10.42
CA PHE A 168 11.86 -7.00 -11.55
C PHE A 168 11.67 -5.90 -12.60
N PRO A 169 12.18 -4.67 -12.37
CA PRO A 169 12.08 -3.60 -13.35
C PRO A 169 12.87 -3.97 -14.61
N GLN A 170 12.31 -3.65 -15.76
CA GLN A 170 12.94 -3.82 -17.07
C GLN A 170 13.00 -2.48 -17.81
N GLY A 171 14.07 -2.23 -18.56
CA GLY A 171 14.28 -0.97 -19.29
C GLY A 171 15.46 -0.17 -18.74
N ARG A 172 15.35 1.17 -18.75
CA ARG A 172 16.40 2.07 -18.25
C ARG A 172 16.27 2.23 -16.74
N ILE A 173 16.96 1.37 -16.00
CA ILE A 173 16.89 1.34 -14.54
C ILE A 173 17.90 2.34 -13.95
N GLN A 174 17.40 3.36 -13.26
CA GLN A 174 18.21 4.30 -12.51
C GLN A 174 17.51 4.62 -11.18
N TYR A 175 18.07 4.08 -10.10
CA TYR A 175 17.55 4.30 -8.74
C TYR A 175 17.84 5.70 -8.24
N SER A 176 16.91 6.27 -7.47
CA SER A 176 17.15 7.53 -6.77
C SER A 176 18.30 7.35 -5.77
N GLN A 177 19.16 8.36 -5.66
CA GLN A 177 20.19 8.40 -4.61
C GLN A 177 19.59 8.76 -3.24
N LYS A 178 18.52 9.56 -3.23
CA LYS A 178 17.71 9.84 -2.05
C LYS A 178 16.83 8.61 -1.76
N THR A 179 16.80 8.20 -0.49
CA THR A 179 15.84 7.22 0.01
C THR A 179 14.64 7.94 0.59
N TYR A 180 13.44 7.53 0.17
CA TYR A 180 12.16 8.09 0.61
C TYR A 180 11.51 7.16 1.65
N PHE A 181 10.72 7.68 2.58
CA PHE A 181 9.99 6.79 3.48
C PHE A 181 8.75 6.23 2.79
N LEU A 182 8.52 4.93 2.98
CA LEU A 182 7.25 4.29 2.70
C LEU A 182 6.64 3.91 4.06
N LYS A 183 5.60 4.64 4.48
CA LYS A 183 4.94 4.45 5.77
C LYS A 183 3.85 3.40 5.64
N HIS A 184 3.89 2.36 6.47
CA HIS A 184 2.94 1.25 6.50
C HIS A 184 2.04 1.38 7.73
N TYR A 185 0.74 1.56 7.52
CA TYR A 185 -0.27 1.75 8.57
C TYR A 185 -0.96 0.43 8.95
N ASP A 186 -0.15 -0.60 9.22
CA ASP A 186 -0.63 -1.94 9.61
C ASP A 186 -0.87 -2.07 11.13
N PHE A 187 -0.13 -1.31 11.96
CA PHE A 187 -0.13 -1.43 13.43
C PHE A 187 -0.84 -0.25 14.12
N LEU A 188 -2.14 -0.06 13.88
CA LEU A 188 -2.87 1.11 14.42
C LEU A 188 -3.34 0.95 15.88
N GLY A 189 -3.40 -0.29 16.37
CA GLY A 189 -3.85 -0.65 17.70
C GLY A 189 -4.08 -2.18 17.80
N PRO A 190 -4.12 -2.75 19.01
CA PRO A 190 -4.28 -4.19 19.19
C PRO A 190 -5.60 -4.71 18.63
N GLU A 191 -6.73 -4.02 18.90
CA GLU A 191 -8.04 -4.44 18.41
C GLU A 191 -8.15 -4.34 16.88
N TYR A 192 -7.59 -3.29 16.30
CA TYR A 192 -7.51 -3.13 14.86
C TYR A 192 -6.71 -4.28 14.21
N LEU A 193 -5.53 -4.60 14.75
CA LEU A 193 -4.69 -5.65 14.19
C LEU A 193 -5.35 -7.02 14.30
N VAL A 194 -6.00 -7.33 15.43
CA VAL A 194 -6.78 -8.57 15.61
C VAL A 194 -7.88 -8.67 14.55
N ALA A 195 -8.67 -7.60 14.36
CA ALA A 195 -9.74 -7.59 13.38
C ALA A 195 -9.21 -7.73 11.94
N LYS A 196 -8.11 -7.05 11.61
CA LYS A 196 -7.45 -7.12 10.30
C LYS A 196 -6.93 -8.52 10.00
N HIS A 197 -6.24 -9.15 10.95
CA HIS A 197 -5.72 -10.51 10.81
C HIS A 197 -6.82 -11.53 10.61
N LYS A 198 -7.92 -11.44 11.39
CA LYS A 198 -9.10 -12.29 11.23
C LYS A 198 -9.67 -12.20 9.81
N ARG A 199 -9.89 -10.98 9.29
CA ARG A 199 -10.39 -10.77 7.91
C ARG A 199 -9.47 -11.37 6.85
N ARG A 200 -8.14 -11.15 6.97
CA ARG A 200 -7.14 -11.74 6.06
C ARG A 200 -7.14 -13.27 6.14
N TYR A 201 -7.27 -13.83 7.34
CA TYR A 201 -7.38 -15.28 7.54
C TYR A 201 -8.63 -15.85 6.88
N GLU A 202 -9.81 -15.26 7.07
CA GLU A 202 -11.06 -15.76 6.48
C GLU A 202 -11.01 -15.79 4.95
N ARG A 203 -10.33 -14.83 4.32
CA ARG A 203 -10.20 -14.75 2.86
C ARG A 203 -9.07 -15.55 2.23
N ASN A 204 -8.16 -16.10 3.04
CA ASN A 204 -6.92 -16.71 2.52
C ASN A 204 -6.95 -18.25 2.56
N GLU A 205 -8.12 -18.88 2.66
CA GLU A 205 -8.24 -20.34 2.79
C GLU A 205 -7.58 -21.10 1.62
N VAL A 206 -7.91 -20.75 0.38
CA VAL A 206 -7.37 -21.41 -0.82
C VAL A 206 -5.85 -21.25 -0.90
N SER A 207 -5.34 -20.06 -0.65
CA SER A 207 -3.89 -19.79 -0.65
C SER A 207 -3.17 -20.56 0.46
N ARG A 208 -3.74 -20.64 1.68
CA ARG A 208 -3.16 -21.44 2.78
C ARG A 208 -3.09 -22.92 2.45
N MET A 209 -4.14 -23.48 1.85
CA MET A 209 -4.16 -24.89 1.41
C MET A 209 -3.06 -25.20 0.39
N ASN A 210 -2.63 -24.18 -0.37
CA ASN A 210 -1.55 -24.28 -1.36
C ASN A 210 -0.16 -23.86 -0.81
N GLY A 211 -0.02 -23.67 0.50
CA GLY A 211 1.27 -23.30 1.11
C GLY A 211 1.66 -21.82 1.00
N ILE A 212 0.74 -20.95 0.58
CA ILE A 212 0.98 -19.51 0.37
C ILE A 212 0.33 -18.71 1.52
N ASN A 213 0.96 -17.60 1.93
CA ASN A 213 0.41 -16.66 2.92
C ASN A 213 -0.01 -17.33 4.26
N GLN A 214 0.71 -18.37 4.68
CA GLN A 214 0.42 -19.14 5.90
C GLN A 214 0.61 -18.35 7.21
N HIS A 215 1.21 -17.16 7.11
CA HIS A 215 1.41 -16.27 8.25
C HIS A 215 0.11 -15.58 8.71
N TYR A 216 -0.95 -15.52 7.88
CA TYR A 216 -2.24 -15.03 8.35
C TYR A 216 -2.87 -15.98 9.34
N MET A 217 -3.36 -15.42 10.43
CA MET A 217 -3.82 -16.15 11.61
C MET A 217 -5.13 -15.56 12.14
N ASN A 218 -5.93 -16.38 12.82
CA ASN A 218 -7.16 -15.96 13.50
C ASN A 218 -7.04 -16.06 15.04
N GLU A 219 -5.84 -16.34 15.54
CA GLU A 219 -5.58 -16.42 16.97
C GLU A 219 -5.37 -15.02 17.52
N ARG A 220 -6.33 -14.56 18.33
CA ARG A 220 -6.29 -13.23 18.97
C ARG A 220 -4.98 -13.01 19.73
N GLU A 221 -4.59 -13.95 20.59
CA GLU A 221 -3.37 -13.85 21.39
C GLU A 221 -2.10 -13.67 20.55
N LYS A 222 -1.99 -14.38 19.42
CA LYS A 222 -0.85 -14.21 18.52
C LYS A 222 -0.84 -12.82 17.86
N SER A 223 -2.01 -12.31 17.48
CA SER A 223 -2.14 -10.95 16.95
C SER A 223 -1.76 -9.90 18.00
N LEU A 224 -2.17 -10.09 19.25
CA LEU A 224 -1.77 -9.23 20.36
C LEU A 224 -0.25 -9.27 20.60
N GLN A 225 0.37 -10.45 20.58
CA GLN A 225 1.83 -10.60 20.69
C GLN A 225 2.58 -9.89 19.57
N ILE A 226 2.10 -10.01 18.33
CA ILE A 226 2.66 -9.28 17.17
C ILE A 226 2.57 -7.77 17.38
N TYR A 227 1.43 -7.26 17.82
CA TYR A 227 1.27 -5.84 18.12
C TYR A 227 2.21 -5.38 19.24
N GLN A 228 2.36 -6.15 20.32
CA GLN A 228 3.27 -5.81 21.41
C GLN A 228 4.74 -5.79 20.95
N ALA A 229 5.13 -6.72 20.08
CA ALA A 229 6.47 -6.74 19.50
C ALA A 229 6.72 -5.54 18.56
N ALA A 230 5.70 -5.09 17.82
CA ALA A 230 5.77 -3.86 17.03
C ALA A 230 5.90 -2.63 17.94
N LEU A 231 5.09 -2.55 18.98
CA LEU A 231 5.11 -1.46 19.96
C LEU A 231 6.45 -1.37 20.69
N SER A 232 7.07 -2.49 21.07
CA SER A 232 8.36 -2.50 21.75
C SER A 232 9.54 -2.03 20.88
N LYS A 233 9.41 -2.15 19.55
CA LYS A 233 10.41 -1.66 18.59
C LYS A 233 10.21 -0.19 18.22
N ALA A 234 8.99 0.32 18.40
CA ALA A 234 8.61 1.65 17.94
C ALA A 234 9.38 2.74 18.70
N ALA A 235 9.98 3.66 17.94
CA ALA A 235 10.61 4.87 18.44
C ALA A 235 9.93 6.09 17.81
N MET A 236 10.18 7.28 18.37
CA MET A 236 9.80 8.53 17.71
C MET A 236 10.57 8.66 16.39
N LEU A 237 9.84 8.93 15.30
CA LEU A 237 10.35 9.12 13.95
C LEU A 237 10.75 10.57 13.68
#